data_AF-A0A5A7NJY9-F1
#
_entry.id   AF-A0A5A7NJY9-F1
#
_cell.length_a   1.000
_cell.length_b   1.000
_cell.length_c   1.000
_cell.angle_alpha   90.00
_cell.angle_beta   90.00
_cell.angle_gamma   90.00
#
_symmetry.space_group_name_H-M   'P 1'
#
loop_
_entity.id
_entity.type
_entity.pdbx_description
1 polymer ?
#
loop_
_entity_poly.entity_id
_entity_poly.type
_entity_poly.pdbx_seq_one_letter_code
_entity_poly.pdbx_strand_id
1 'polypeptide(L)'
;MDPETRENKKSSFDKRLAEARAKIGKHDDADGQQNKDADDGQSLSHGYRMGLEFVSAVAVGAFIGYWLDRWFGTSPIFLIGMFLIGTLTGFRNLMRLLESTNDETDDKAGGKTDDGLDDKTGENE
;
A
#
# COMPACT_ATOMS: atom_id res chain seq x y z
N MET A 1 7.57 -38.39 -29.52
CA MET A 1 7.58 -37.33 -28.49
C MET A 1 8.93 -36.64 -28.58
N ASP A 2 8.98 -35.50 -29.26
CA ASP A 2 10.23 -34.84 -29.63
C ASP A 2 10.83 -34.03 -28.45
N PRO A 3 12.14 -34.16 -28.18
CA PRO A 3 12.78 -33.58 -26.99
C PRO A 3 12.74 -32.04 -26.96
N GLU A 4 12.70 -31.36 -28.10
CA GLU A 4 12.65 -29.89 -28.19
C GLU A 4 11.40 -29.28 -27.54
N THR A 5 10.25 -29.96 -27.62
CA THR A 5 8.99 -29.44 -27.07
C THR A 5 8.99 -29.36 -25.54
N ARG A 6 9.86 -30.12 -24.85
CA ARG A 6 9.95 -30.12 -23.38
C ARG A 6 10.80 -28.99 -22.82
N GLU A 7 11.83 -28.58 -23.57
CA GLU A 7 12.77 -27.56 -23.14
C GLU A 7 12.14 -26.16 -23.19
N ASN A 8 11.41 -25.87 -24.28
CA ASN A 8 10.69 -24.61 -24.47
C ASN A 8 9.60 -24.41 -23.39
N LYS A 9 8.92 -25.51 -23.01
CA LYS A 9 7.90 -25.49 -21.95
C LYS A 9 8.52 -25.13 -20.60
N LYS A 10 9.63 -25.75 -20.18
CA LYS A 10 10.28 -25.41 -18.90
C LYS A 10 10.75 -23.96 -18.86
N SER A 11 11.42 -23.50 -19.93
CA SER A 11 11.91 -22.13 -20.03
C SER A 11 10.79 -21.07 -19.87
N SER A 12 9.62 -21.31 -20.45
CA SER A 12 8.47 -20.41 -20.30
C SER A 12 7.85 -20.41 -18.90
N PHE A 13 7.88 -21.54 -18.18
CA PHE A 13 7.48 -21.60 -16.77
C PHE A 13 8.48 -20.91 -15.84
N ASP A 14 9.77 -21.17 -16.04
CA ASP A 14 10.83 -20.60 -15.22
C ASP A 14 10.87 -19.07 -15.35
N LYS A 15 10.63 -18.53 -16.57
CA LYS A 15 10.46 -17.09 -16.81
C LYS A 15 9.28 -16.51 -16.05
N ARG A 16 8.10 -17.15 -16.12
CA ARG A 16 6.90 -16.70 -15.39
C ARG A 16 7.08 -16.76 -13.87
N LEU A 17 7.78 -17.77 -13.37
CA LEU A 17 8.07 -17.92 -11.95
C LEU A 17 9.06 -16.86 -11.46
N ALA A 18 10.09 -16.56 -12.26
CA ALA A 18 11.05 -15.49 -11.98
C ALA A 18 10.37 -14.11 -11.98
N GLU A 19 9.48 -13.85 -12.94
CA GLU A 19 8.71 -12.61 -13.04
C GLU A 19 7.75 -12.43 -11.85
N ALA A 20 7.01 -13.49 -11.47
CA ALA A 20 6.14 -13.45 -10.29
C ALA A 20 6.93 -13.21 -9.00
N ARG A 21 8.10 -13.84 -8.84
CA ARG A 21 8.97 -13.62 -7.68
C ARG A 21 9.53 -12.19 -7.64
N ALA A 22 9.91 -11.62 -8.79
CA ALA A 22 10.39 -10.24 -8.87
C ALA A 22 9.29 -9.22 -8.52
N LYS A 23 8.03 -9.52 -8.88
CA LYS A 23 6.88 -8.68 -8.55
C LYS A 23 6.49 -8.77 -7.07
N ILE A 24 6.71 -9.93 -6.43
CA ILE A 24 6.41 -10.17 -5.01
C ILE A 24 7.52 -9.59 -4.10
N GLY A 25 8.79 -9.71 -4.47
CA GLY A 25 9.93 -9.30 -3.63
C GLY A 25 10.08 -7.79 -3.39
N LYS A 26 9.15 -6.97 -3.90
CA LYS A 26 9.11 -5.51 -3.66
C LYS A 26 8.09 -5.08 -2.59
N HIS A 27 7.34 -6.02 -2.00
CA HIS A 27 6.24 -5.73 -1.06
C HIS A 27 6.43 -6.38 0.33
N ASP A 28 7.62 -6.91 0.63
CA ASP A 28 7.89 -7.72 1.82
C ASP A 28 8.61 -6.92 2.94
N ASP A 29 8.22 -5.68 3.18
CA ASP A 29 8.66 -4.87 4.34
C ASP A 29 7.46 -4.51 5.25
N ALA A 30 6.65 -5.49 5.63
CA ALA A 30 5.72 -5.38 6.77
C ALA A 30 5.30 -6.77 7.27
N ASP A 31 5.56 -7.05 8.54
CA ASP A 31 5.18 -8.28 9.23
C ASP A 31 3.68 -8.32 9.51
N GLY A 32 2.91 -8.89 8.58
CA GLY A 32 1.45 -9.06 8.72
C GLY A 32 0.78 -9.60 7.46
N GLN A 33 1.37 -10.63 6.84
CA GLN A 33 0.94 -11.11 5.53
C GLN A 33 -0.06 -12.27 5.64
N GLN A 34 -1.36 -12.00 5.42
CA GLN A 34 -2.33 -13.01 4.99
C GLN A 34 -3.38 -12.40 4.04
N ASN A 35 -3.08 -12.42 2.74
CA ASN A 35 -3.79 -13.26 1.75
C ASN A 35 -3.58 -12.74 0.33
N LYS A 36 -3.17 -13.68 -0.52
CA LYS A 36 -3.02 -13.56 -1.96
C LYS A 36 -4.33 -14.03 -2.58
N ASP A 37 -5.21 -13.12 -2.99
CA ASP A 37 -6.33 -13.46 -3.86
C ASP A 37 -6.36 -12.51 -5.06
N ALA A 38 -5.85 -13.06 -6.17
CA ALA A 38 -6.27 -12.91 -7.56
C ALA A 38 -6.69 -11.52 -8.10
N ASP A 39 -5.71 -10.89 -8.75
CA ASP A 39 -5.65 -10.18 -10.05
C ASP A 39 -6.86 -9.46 -10.71
N ASP A 40 -8.12 -9.63 -10.30
CA ASP A 40 -9.28 -8.91 -10.89
C ASP A 40 -10.00 -7.99 -9.88
N GLY A 41 -9.65 -8.08 -8.58
CA GLY A 41 -10.23 -7.31 -7.47
C GLY A 41 -9.29 -6.29 -6.81
N GLN A 42 -8.18 -5.95 -7.48
CA GLN A 42 -7.01 -5.24 -6.89
C GLN A 42 -7.32 -3.92 -6.20
N SER A 43 -8.35 -3.17 -6.61
CA SER A 43 -8.74 -1.92 -5.95
C SER A 43 -9.52 -2.14 -4.65
N LEU A 44 -10.37 -3.16 -4.59
CA LEU A 44 -11.20 -3.44 -3.40
C LEU A 44 -10.39 -4.14 -2.30
N SER A 45 -9.46 -5.02 -2.68
CA SER A 45 -8.59 -5.72 -1.73
C SER A 45 -7.62 -4.80 -1.00
N HIS A 46 -7.20 -3.70 -1.65
CA HIS A 46 -6.20 -2.80 -1.09
C HIS A 46 -6.77 -1.97 0.09
N GLY A 47 -7.93 -1.34 -0.11
CA GLY A 47 -8.61 -0.58 0.95
C GLY A 47 -9.07 -1.46 2.12
N TYR A 48 -9.50 -2.69 1.85
CA TYR A 48 -9.88 -3.64 2.90
C TYR A 48 -8.69 -4.05 3.78
N ARG A 49 -7.53 -4.35 3.16
CA ARG A 49 -6.32 -4.70 3.89
C ARG A 49 -5.84 -3.55 4.79
N MET A 50 -5.89 -2.31 4.31
CA MET A 50 -5.57 -1.12 5.13
C MET A 50 -6.53 -0.95 6.31
N GLY A 51 -7.82 -1.15 6.06
CA GLY A 51 -8.83 -1.14 7.11
C GLY A 51 -8.54 -2.19 8.18
N LEU A 52 -8.17 -3.41 7.78
CA LEU A 52 -7.79 -4.47 8.71
C LEU A 52 -6.50 -4.18 9.48
N GLU A 53 -5.48 -3.65 8.82
CA GLU A 53 -4.22 -3.24 9.48
C GLU A 53 -4.50 -2.18 10.56
N PHE A 54 -5.33 -1.17 10.24
CA PHE A 54 -5.73 -0.15 11.21
C PHE A 54 -6.57 -0.73 12.37
N VAL A 55 -7.63 -1.48 12.04
CA VAL A 55 -8.55 -2.06 13.05
C VAL A 55 -7.80 -3.04 13.96
N SER A 56 -6.89 -3.84 13.41
CA SER A 56 -6.10 -4.79 14.21
C SER A 56 -5.14 -4.08 15.18
N ALA A 57 -4.44 -3.03 14.73
CA ALA A 57 -3.56 -2.24 15.60
C ALA A 57 -4.34 -1.60 16.77
N VAL A 58 -5.50 -1.00 16.48
CA VAL A 58 -6.37 -0.41 17.50
C VAL A 58 -6.93 -1.48 18.44
N ALA A 59 -7.38 -2.62 17.91
CA ALA A 59 -7.92 -3.71 18.71
C ALA A 59 -6.88 -4.29 19.68
N VAL A 60 -5.64 -4.51 19.21
CA VAL A 60 -4.53 -5.00 20.04
C VAL A 60 -4.17 -3.98 21.11
N GLY A 61 -4.04 -2.69 20.77
CA GLY A 61 -3.75 -1.63 21.74
C GLY A 61 -4.84 -1.49 22.80
N ALA A 62 -6.12 -1.54 22.40
CA ALA A 62 -7.25 -1.50 23.31
C ALA A 62 -7.31 -2.75 24.22
N PHE A 63 -7.05 -3.93 23.68
CA PHE A 63 -7.01 -5.18 24.44
C PHE A 63 -5.91 -5.15 25.51
N ILE A 64 -4.69 -4.74 25.13
CA ILE A 64 -3.56 -4.59 26.05
C ILE A 64 -3.86 -3.51 27.09
N GLY A 65 -4.35 -2.34 26.67
CA GLY A 65 -4.70 -1.25 27.57
C GLY A 65 -5.77 -1.64 28.60
N TYR A 66 -6.80 -2.36 28.16
CA TYR A 66 -7.84 -2.90 29.05
C TYR A 66 -7.27 -3.90 30.07
N TRP A 67 -6.37 -4.78 29.63
CA TRP A 67 -5.76 -5.75 30.53
C TRP A 67 -4.85 -5.09 31.57
N LEU A 68 -4.08 -4.07 31.16
CA LEU A 68 -3.26 -3.25 32.07
C LEU A 68 -4.14 -2.50 33.08
N ASP A 69 -5.19 -1.81 32.64
CA ASP A 69 -6.09 -1.10 33.55
C ASP A 69 -6.70 -2.05 34.59
N ARG A 70 -6.96 -3.32 34.22
CA ARG A 70 -7.47 -4.33 35.15
C ARG A 70 -6.45 -4.78 36.20
N TRP A 71 -5.17 -4.83 35.86
CA TRP A 71 -4.09 -5.19 36.78
C TRP A 71 -3.74 -4.07 37.74
N PHE A 72 -3.67 -2.83 37.25
CA PHE A 72 -3.30 -1.68 38.07
C PHE A 72 -4.46 -1.11 38.88
N GLY A 73 -5.70 -1.54 38.61
CA GLY A 73 -6.90 -1.01 39.28
C GLY A 73 -7.10 0.48 39.00
N THR A 74 -6.37 1.04 38.04
CA THR A 74 -6.46 2.42 37.60
C THR A 74 -7.70 2.58 36.75
N SER A 75 -8.39 3.71 36.90
CA SER A 75 -9.36 4.26 35.93
C SER A 75 -8.78 4.19 34.51
N PRO A 76 -9.57 4.31 33.42
CA PRO A 76 -9.23 3.84 32.06
C PRO A 76 -8.12 4.65 31.36
N ILE A 77 -7.01 4.90 32.03
CA ILE A 77 -5.94 5.82 31.69
C ILE A 77 -4.96 5.11 30.77
N PHE A 78 -4.62 3.84 31.07
CA PHE A 78 -3.78 3.07 30.16
C PHE A 78 -4.53 2.70 28.89
N LEU A 79 -5.83 2.42 28.97
CA LEU A 79 -6.66 2.24 27.78
C LEU A 79 -6.68 3.50 26.92
N ILE A 80 -6.91 4.70 27.49
CA ILE A 80 -6.88 5.96 26.73
C ILE A 80 -5.50 6.19 26.10
N GLY A 81 -4.42 5.98 26.87
CA GLY A 81 -3.04 6.14 26.38
C GLY A 81 -2.70 5.18 25.23
N MET A 82 -2.96 3.88 25.41
CA MET A 82 -2.73 2.87 24.38
C MET A 82 -3.64 3.03 23.17
N PHE A 83 -4.88 3.48 23.36
CA PHE A 83 -5.79 3.78 22.27
C PHE A 83 -5.29 4.93 21.40
N LEU A 84 -4.81 6.02 22.03
CA LEU A 84 -4.18 7.14 21.34
C LEU A 84 -2.97 6.68 20.54
N ILE A 85 -2.06 5.92 21.15
CA ILE A 85 -0.85 5.42 20.49
C ILE A 85 -1.20 4.46 19.35
N GLY A 86 -2.14 3.53 19.56
CA GLY A 86 -2.59 2.59 18.54
C GLY A 86 -3.22 3.30 17.34
N THR A 87 -4.06 4.31 17.61
CA THR A 87 -4.67 5.14 16.56
C THR A 87 -3.63 5.95 15.79
N LEU A 88 -2.66 6.57 16.49
CA LEU A 88 -1.59 7.36 15.86
C LEU A 88 -0.69 6.50 14.97
N THR A 89 -0.36 5.30 15.45
CA THR A 89 0.44 4.31 14.71
C THR A 89 -0.31 3.87 13.45
N GLY A 90 -1.60 3.57 13.57
CA GLY A 90 -2.45 3.23 12.43
C GLY A 90 -2.57 4.37 11.42
N PHE A 91 -2.73 5.61 11.87
CA PHE A 91 -2.79 6.79 10.99
C PHE A 91 -1.47 7.02 10.24
N ARG A 92 -0.34 6.77 10.90
CA ARG A 92 1.00 6.90 10.29
C ARG A 92 1.20 5.89 9.15
N ASN A 93 0.63 4.68 9.25
CA ASN A 93 0.62 3.71 8.15
C ASN A 93 -0.18 4.22 6.93
N LEU A 94 -1.33 4.86 7.19
CA LEU A 94 -2.17 5.45 6.15
C LEU A 94 -1.49 6.62 5.43
N MET A 95 -0.83 7.51 6.17
CA MET A 95 -0.12 8.66 5.58
C MET A 95 1.01 8.20 4.64
N ARG A 96 1.81 7.21 5.05
CA ARG A 96 2.91 6.68 4.24
C ARG A 96 2.43 6.14 2.90
N LEU A 97 1.27 5.49 2.88
CA LEU A 97 0.67 4.99 1.66
C LEU A 97 0.22 6.12 0.72
N LEU A 98 -0.43 7.14 1.27
CA LEU A 98 -0.90 8.29 0.47
C LEU A 98 0.29 9.03 -0.15
N GLU A 99 1.37 9.20 0.61
CA GLU A 99 2.62 9.79 0.12
C GLU A 99 3.25 8.95 -0.99
N SER A 100 3.24 7.62 -0.85
CA SER A 100 3.75 6.70 -1.89
C SER A 100 2.93 6.71 -3.18
N THR A 101 1.64 7.08 -3.11
CA THR A 101 0.77 7.21 -4.29
C THR A 101 1.00 8.54 -5.02
N ASN A 102 1.47 9.57 -4.31
CA ASN A 102 1.70 10.91 -4.89
C ASN A 102 2.97 10.98 -5.75
N ASP A 103 3.99 10.16 -5.47
CA ASP A 103 5.20 10.06 -6.29
C ASP A 103 4.91 9.58 -7.72
N GLU A 104 3.79 8.88 -7.97
CA GLU A 104 3.38 8.47 -9.33
C GLU A 104 2.55 9.56 -10.06
N THR A 105 2.06 10.57 -9.35
CA THR A 105 1.25 11.66 -9.94
C THR A 105 2.05 12.88 -10.36
N ASP A 106 3.28 13.05 -9.85
CA ASP A 106 4.15 14.17 -10.25
C ASP A 106 4.80 13.97 -11.64
N ASP A 107 4.96 12.73 -12.11
CA ASP A 107 5.43 12.46 -13.49
C ASP A 107 4.37 12.77 -14.58
N LYS A 108 3.10 13.02 -14.21
CA LYS A 108 2.04 13.39 -15.16
C LYS A 108 1.39 14.77 -14.95
N ALA A 109 1.73 15.47 -13.87
CA ALA A 109 1.25 16.83 -13.64
C ALA A 109 2.28 17.93 -13.95
N GLY A 110 3.56 17.59 -14.16
CA GLY A 110 4.65 18.56 -14.36
C GLY A 110 5.11 18.81 -15.81
N GLY A 111 4.44 18.28 -16.82
CA GLY A 111 4.88 18.34 -18.23
C GLY A 111 3.96 19.10 -19.16
N LYS A 112 4.00 20.43 -19.12
CA LYS A 112 3.68 21.41 -20.18
C LYS A 112 3.96 22.80 -19.60
N THR A 113 5.22 23.20 -19.54
CA THR A 113 5.83 24.09 -20.56
C THR A 113 4.86 25.19 -21.00
N ASP A 114 5.02 26.33 -20.35
CA ASP A 114 5.11 27.66 -20.97
C ASP A 114 5.30 27.59 -22.48
N ASP A 115 4.25 27.80 -23.27
CA ASP A 115 4.36 28.06 -24.70
C ASP A 115 3.16 28.92 -25.17
N GLY A 116 3.35 30.24 -25.17
CA GLY A 116 2.70 31.15 -26.13
C GLY A 116 1.28 31.62 -25.82
N LEU A 117 1.13 32.44 -24.77
CA LEU A 117 0.28 33.62 -24.92
C LEU A 117 1.09 34.65 -25.73
N ASP A 118 0.41 35.53 -26.47
CA ASP A 118 0.97 36.66 -27.22
C ASP A 118 1.48 36.33 -28.64
N ASP A 119 0.57 36.24 -29.60
CA ASP A 119 0.66 37.01 -30.86
C ASP A 119 -0.52 36.67 -31.77
N LYS A 120 -1.57 37.51 -31.73
CA LYS A 120 -2.40 37.83 -32.90
C LYS A 120 -2.94 39.24 -32.73
N THR A 121 -2.01 40.19 -32.73
CA THR A 121 -2.32 41.58 -33.05
C THR A 121 -1.61 41.95 -34.33
N GLY A 122 -2.41 42.18 -35.38
CA GLY A 122 -1.97 42.93 -36.55
C GLY A 122 -1.50 42.08 -37.72
N GLU A 123 -1.80 42.61 -38.90
CA GLU A 123 -1.36 42.15 -40.21
C GLU A 123 -2.20 40.98 -40.77
N ASN A 124 -3.24 41.36 -41.52
CA ASN A 124 -3.42 41.01 -42.94
C ASN A 124 -4.49 41.93 -43.54
N GLU A 125 -4.01 42.85 -44.38
CA GLU A 125 -4.64 43.55 -45.52
C GLU A 125 -6.14 43.94 -45.51
#